data_AF-A0A537MVS5-F1
#
_entry.id   AF-A0A537MVS5-F1
#
_cell.length_a   1.000
_cell.length_b   1.000
_cell.length_c   1.000
_cell.angle_alpha   90.00
_cell.angle_beta   90.00
_cell.angle_gamma   90.00
#
_symmetry.space_group_name_H-M   'P 1'
#
loop_
_entity.id
_entity.type
_entity.pdbx_description
1 polymer ?
#
loop_
_entity_poly.entity_id
_entity_poly.type
_entity_poly.pdbx_seq_one_letter_code
_entity_poly.pdbx_strand_id
1 'polypeptide(L)'
;ASGMASHFAIDAIPHWDYPLRAISVKPNSRAALTLSWFLCRDLGLIALDACIGLAIALWLYATPAAEFSVLLGALGAMLPDPLQLAHRLYPREPLRTLQRFHVWIHTKRRLTWPIGVSSQLSFIGLVVLVFAAMRAIVSTSAAG
;
A
#
# COMPACT_ATOMS: atom_id res chain seq x y z
N ALA A 1 -1.77 14.02 0.01
CA ALA A 1 -1.36 13.80 -1.40
C ALA A 1 -0.13 12.89 -1.50
N SER A 2 0.97 13.20 -0.80
CA SER A 2 2.24 12.45 -0.93
C SER A 2 2.14 10.96 -0.60
N GLY A 3 1.36 10.54 0.41
CA GLY A 3 1.13 9.12 0.72
C GLY A 3 0.46 8.35 -0.42
N MET A 4 -0.64 8.87 -0.98
CA MET A 4 -1.28 8.26 -2.15
C MET A 4 -0.35 8.21 -3.35
N ALA A 5 0.44 9.27 -3.57
CA ALA A 5 1.42 9.29 -4.65
C ALA A 5 2.49 8.20 -4.48
N SER A 6 2.96 7.94 -3.25
CA SER A 6 3.90 6.84 -2.98
C SER A 6 3.29 5.47 -3.24
N HIS A 7 2.01 5.25 -2.93
CA HIS A 7 1.31 4.00 -3.27
C HIS A 7 1.36 3.74 -4.77
N PHE A 8 0.90 4.69 -5.59
CA PHE A 8 0.91 4.56 -7.05
C PHE A 8 2.33 4.43 -7.63
N ALA A 9 3.33 5.08 -7.02
CA ALA A 9 4.72 4.93 -7.44
C ALA A 9 5.24 3.52 -7.19
N ILE A 10 4.86 2.90 -6.07
CA ILE A 10 5.26 1.53 -5.72
C ILE A 10 4.50 0.51 -6.58
N ASP A 11 3.21 0.73 -6.86
CA ASP A 11 2.40 -0.15 -7.72
C ASP A 11 2.94 -0.24 -9.16
N ALA A 12 3.62 0.81 -9.63
CA ALA A 12 4.26 0.82 -10.95
C ALA A 12 5.48 -0.13 -11.04
N ILE A 13 6.03 -0.55 -9.89
CA ILE A 13 7.17 -1.47 -9.82
C ILE A 13 6.64 -2.91 -9.80
N PRO A 14 7.19 -3.83 -10.62
CA PRO A 14 6.85 -5.25 -10.54
C PRO A 14 6.97 -5.80 -9.12
N HIS A 15 5.86 -6.29 -8.58
CA HIS A 15 5.78 -6.84 -7.22
C HIS A 15 5.03 -8.18 -7.23
N TRP A 16 5.01 -8.83 -6.07
CA TRP A 16 4.26 -10.06 -5.83
C TRP A 16 3.09 -9.77 -4.90
N ASP A 17 1.93 -10.34 -5.26
CA ASP A 17 0.72 -10.32 -4.45
C ASP A 17 0.46 -11.73 -3.93
N TYR A 18 0.04 -11.84 -2.67
CA TYR A 18 -0.49 -13.10 -2.17
C TYR A 18 -1.90 -13.37 -2.75
N PRO A 19 -2.24 -14.64 -3.03
CA PRO A 19 -3.50 -14.96 -3.68
C PRO A 19 -4.70 -14.79 -2.75
N LEU A 20 -5.57 -13.82 -3.06
CA LEU A 20 -6.90 -13.65 -2.44
C LEU A 20 -7.94 -14.57 -3.11
N ARG A 21 -8.87 -15.13 -2.35
CA ARG A 21 -9.82 -16.15 -2.83
C ARG A 21 -11.13 -15.54 -3.35
N ALA A 22 -11.71 -14.60 -2.62
CA ALA A 22 -12.96 -13.93 -2.96
C ALA A 22 -12.73 -12.62 -3.73
N ILE A 23 -11.67 -11.88 -3.39
CA ILE A 23 -11.27 -10.66 -4.10
C ILE A 23 -10.39 -11.08 -5.28
N SER A 24 -10.97 -11.81 -6.23
CA SER A 24 -10.28 -12.19 -7.46
C SER A 24 -10.18 -10.98 -8.40
N VAL A 25 -9.01 -10.76 -8.97
CA VAL A 25 -8.75 -9.84 -10.09
C VAL A 25 -8.90 -10.62 -11.41
N LYS A 26 -9.99 -11.40 -11.56
CA LYS A 26 -10.34 -11.90 -12.89
C LYS A 26 -10.92 -10.72 -13.68
N PRO A 27 -10.36 -10.38 -14.87
CA PRO A 27 -10.69 -9.15 -15.59
C PRO A 27 -12.14 -9.06 -16.10
N ASN A 28 -12.97 -10.08 -15.87
CA ASN A 28 -14.33 -10.16 -16.40
C ASN A 28 -15.40 -10.61 -15.39
N SER A 29 -15.12 -10.63 -14.08
CA SER A 29 -16.19 -10.91 -13.11
C SER A 29 -16.93 -9.62 -12.75
N ARG A 30 -18.01 -9.31 -13.49
CA ARG A 30 -19.08 -8.41 -13.00
C ARG A 30 -19.88 -9.01 -11.83
N ALA A 31 -19.40 -10.10 -11.24
CA ALA A 31 -20.05 -10.74 -10.12
C ALA A 31 -20.12 -9.74 -8.96
N ALA A 32 -21.34 -9.46 -8.51
CA ALA A 32 -21.57 -8.68 -7.31
C ALA A 32 -20.73 -9.26 -6.17
N LEU A 33 -20.05 -8.41 -5.41
CA LEU A 33 -19.42 -8.81 -4.15
C LEU A 33 -20.52 -9.36 -3.23
N THR A 34 -20.60 -10.68 -3.12
CA THR A 34 -21.50 -11.32 -2.17
C THR A 34 -20.81 -11.46 -0.83
N LEU A 35 -21.53 -11.10 0.24
CA LEU A 35 -21.05 -11.30 1.60
C LEU A 35 -20.90 -12.80 1.83
N SER A 36 -19.67 -13.27 1.88
CA SER A 36 -19.32 -14.67 2.05
C SER A 36 -18.20 -14.80 3.08
N TRP A 37 -18.09 -15.97 3.71
CA TRP A 37 -16.98 -16.25 4.63
C TRP A 37 -15.61 -15.98 3.99
N PHE A 38 -15.43 -16.31 2.71
CA PHE A 38 -14.19 -16.05 1.98
C PHE A 38 -13.91 -14.56 1.82
N LEU A 39 -14.94 -13.73 1.57
CA LEU A 39 -14.80 -12.28 1.53
C LEU A 39 -14.42 -11.73 2.91
N CYS A 40 -15.10 -12.16 3.98
CA CYS A 40 -14.76 -11.73 5.34
C CYS A 40 -13.33 -12.10 5.73
N ARG A 41 -12.89 -13.31 5.37
CA ARG A 41 -11.52 -13.76 5.63
C ARG A 41 -10.49 -12.94 4.85
N ASP A 42 -10.73 -12.69 3.57
CA ASP A 42 -9.83 -11.89 2.74
C ASP A 42 -9.75 -10.44 3.24
N LEU A 43 -10.89 -9.83 3.60
CA LEU A 43 -10.93 -8.51 4.24
C LEU A 43 -10.20 -8.50 5.59
N GLY A 44 -10.35 -9.55 6.40
CA GLY A 44 -9.64 -9.70 7.68
C GLY A 44 -8.13 -9.79 7.50
N LEU A 45 -7.66 -10.52 6.49
CA LEU A 45 -6.23 -10.62 6.15
C LEU A 45 -5.68 -9.26 5.71
N ILE A 46 -6.37 -8.56 4.80
CA ILE A 46 -5.98 -7.23 4.34
C ILE A 46 -5.97 -6.24 5.52
N ALA A 47 -6.99 -6.27 6.38
CA ALA A 47 -7.08 -5.39 7.55
C ALA A 47 -5.95 -5.66 8.55
N LEU A 48 -5.60 -6.92 8.79
CA LEU A 48 -4.49 -7.28 9.66
C LEU A 48 -3.15 -6.80 9.09
N ASP A 49 -2.90 -7.03 7.80
CA ASP A 49 -1.70 -6.57 7.10
C ASP A 49 -1.57 -5.04 7.13
N ALA A 50 -2.68 -4.34 6.87
CA ALA A 50 -2.82 -2.90 7.01
C ALA A 50 -2.47 -2.40 8.42
N CYS A 51 -3.00 -3.03 9.47
CA CYS A 51 -2.71 -2.67 10.86
C CYS A 51 -1.24 -2.92 11.23
N ILE A 52 -0.67 -4.05 10.80
CA ILE A 52 0.73 -4.38 11.04
C ILE A 52 1.64 -3.37 10.32
N GLY A 53 1.37 -3.07 9.05
CA GLY A 53 2.10 -2.08 8.27
C GLY A 53 2.06 -0.69 8.89
N LEU A 54 0.88 -0.24 9.34
CA LEU A 54 0.72 1.03 10.04
C LEU A 54 1.50 1.07 11.36
N ALA A 55 1.42 0.01 12.16
CA ALA A 55 2.15 -0.10 13.42
C ALA A 55 3.66 -0.04 13.21
N ILE A 56 4.19 -0.76 12.20
CA ILE A 56 5.60 -0.74 11.83
C ILE A 56 6.02 0.66 11.35
N ALA A 57 5.21 1.32 10.51
CA ALA A 57 5.51 2.67 10.02
C ALA A 57 5.59 3.69 11.16
N LEU A 58 4.63 3.65 12.10
CA LEU A 58 4.67 4.51 13.28
C LEU A 58 5.88 4.19 14.16
N TRP A 59 6.15 2.91 14.40
CA TRP A 59 7.30 2.50 15.21
C TRP A 59 8.64 2.95 14.65
N LEU A 60 8.83 2.89 13.33
CA LEU A 60 10.10 3.25 12.67
C LEU A 60 10.27 4.77 12.46
N TYR A 61 9.18 5.46 12.11
CA TYR A 61 9.26 6.82 11.57
C TYR A 61 8.63 7.89 12.47
N ALA A 62 7.76 7.53 13.41
CA ALA A 62 7.11 8.53 14.26
C ALA A 62 8.12 9.14 15.24
N THR A 63 8.10 10.47 15.31
CA THR A 63 8.79 11.27 16.32
C THR A 63 7.78 12.30 16.84
N PRO A 64 7.97 12.91 18.02
CA PRO A 64 7.03 13.91 18.53
C PRO A 64 6.74 15.05 17.54
N ALA A 65 7.71 15.41 16.68
CA ALA A 65 7.56 16.45 15.67
C ALA A 65 6.90 15.96 14.36
N ALA A 66 6.89 14.65 14.08
CA ALA A 66 6.48 14.10 12.79
C ALA A 66 5.37 13.04 12.87
N GLU A 67 4.91 12.66 14.07
CA GLU A 67 3.94 11.58 14.30
C GLU A 67 2.68 11.75 13.44
N PHE A 68 2.08 12.94 13.46
CA PHE A 68 0.87 13.22 12.69
C PHE A 68 1.12 13.13 11.18
N SER A 69 2.27 13.62 10.71
CA SER A 69 2.67 13.54 9.30
C SER A 69 2.89 12.10 8.85
N VAL A 70 3.51 11.26 9.69
CA VAL A 70 3.71 9.82 9.43
C VAL A 70 2.36 9.11 9.39
N LEU A 71 1.47 9.38 10.35
CA LEU A 71 0.12 8.80 10.38
C LEU A 71 -0.68 9.16 9.12
N LEU A 72 -0.76 10.44 8.77
CA LEU A 72 -1.48 10.89 7.57
C LEU A 72 -0.84 10.36 6.28
N GLY A 73 0.50 10.27 6.24
CA GLY A 73 1.24 9.69 5.14
C GLY A 73 0.89 8.21 4.93
N ALA A 74 0.93 7.42 6.00
CA ALA A 74 0.60 5.99 5.98
C ALA A 74 -0.87 5.75 5.61
N LEU A 75 -1.81 6.45 6.26
CA LEU A 75 -3.24 6.37 5.92
C LEU A 75 -3.49 6.77 4.46
N GLY A 76 -2.83 7.83 3.98
CA GLY A 76 -2.90 8.25 2.60
C GLY A 76 -2.34 7.21 1.62
N ALA A 77 -1.27 6.51 1.98
CA ALA A 77 -0.70 5.43 1.17
C ALA A 77 -1.59 4.19 1.13
N MET A 78 -2.36 3.92 2.19
CA MET A 78 -3.27 2.77 2.24
C MET A 78 -4.61 3.06 1.54
N LEU A 79 -5.01 4.33 1.43
CA LEU A 79 -6.31 4.76 0.93
C LEU A 79 -6.72 4.28 -0.48
N PRO A 80 -5.82 4.16 -1.48
CA PRO A 80 -6.22 3.78 -2.83
C PRO A 80 -6.92 2.41 -2.93
N ASP A 81 -6.53 1.43 -2.12
CA ASP A 81 -7.10 0.08 -2.16
C ASP A 81 -8.53 -0.01 -1.61
N PRO A 82 -8.86 0.55 -0.42
CA PRO A 82 -10.25 0.72 0.01
C PRO A 82 -11.10 1.49 -0.99
N LEU A 83 -10.53 2.49 -1.68
CA LEU A 83 -11.26 3.23 -2.71
C LEU A 83 -11.53 2.39 -3.96
N GLN A 84 -10.63 1.47 -4.32
CA GLN A 84 -10.87 0.46 -5.37
C GLN A 84 -12.00 -0.50 -4.96
N LEU A 85 -12.04 -0.93 -3.69
CA LEU A 85 -13.16 -1.72 -3.17
C LEU A 85 -14.47 -0.92 -3.20
N ALA A 86 -14.46 0.35 -2.77
CA ALA A 86 -15.61 1.24 -2.83
C ALA A 86 -16.10 1.45 -4.27
N HIS A 87 -15.19 1.59 -5.24
CA HIS A 87 -15.53 1.68 -6.66
C HIS A 87 -16.25 0.42 -7.16
N ARG A 88 -15.85 -0.78 -6.71
CA ARG A 88 -16.56 -2.03 -7.08
C ARG A 88 -18.01 -2.03 -6.60
N LEU A 89 -18.28 -1.45 -5.43
CA LEU A 89 -19.65 -1.35 -4.87
C LEU A 89 -20.44 -0.18 -5.47
N TYR A 90 -19.75 0.91 -5.80
CA TYR A 90 -20.34 2.16 -6.27
C TYR A 90 -19.51 2.75 -7.44
N PRO A 91 -19.68 2.24 -8.67
CA PRO A 91 -18.82 2.59 -9.81
C PRO A 91 -19.22 3.92 -10.47
N ARG A 92 -19.24 5.01 -9.69
CA ARG A 92 -19.56 6.38 -10.15
C ARG A 92 -18.35 7.30 -10.03
N GLU A 93 -18.43 8.48 -10.64
CA GLU A 93 -17.39 9.50 -10.46
C GLU A 93 -17.38 10.03 -9.02
N PRO A 94 -16.21 10.41 -8.45
CA PRO A 94 -14.87 10.41 -9.07
C PRO A 94 -14.14 9.06 -8.97
N LEU A 95 -14.71 8.06 -8.31
CA LEU A 95 -14.09 6.74 -8.09
C LEU A 95 -13.76 6.02 -9.38
N ARG A 96 -14.59 6.20 -10.42
CA ARG A 96 -14.35 5.62 -11.75
C ARG A 96 -13.09 6.18 -12.41
N THR A 97 -12.89 7.49 -12.36
CA THR A 97 -11.66 8.11 -12.86
C THR A 97 -10.45 7.67 -12.06
N LEU A 98 -10.56 7.64 -10.73
CA LEU A 98 -9.49 7.15 -9.85
C LEU A 98 -9.12 5.69 -10.15
N GLN A 99 -10.11 4.81 -10.34
CA GLN A 99 -9.87 3.41 -10.68
C GLN A 99 -9.16 3.25 -12.02
N ARG A 100 -9.54 4.04 -13.04
CA ARG A 100 -8.85 4.02 -14.33
C ARG A 100 -7.39 4.42 -14.20
N PHE A 101 -7.11 5.45 -13.39
CA PHE A 101 -5.75 5.87 -13.10
C PHE A 101 -4.96 4.78 -12.34
N HIS A 102 -5.53 4.21 -11.29
CA HIS A 102 -4.94 3.12 -10.51
C HIS A 102 -4.55 1.95 -11.45
N VAL A 103 -5.48 1.47 -12.28
CA VAL A 103 -5.20 0.37 -13.23
C VAL A 103 -4.18 0.75 -14.30
N TRP A 104 -4.15 2.01 -14.72
CA TRP A 104 -3.21 2.49 -15.73
C TRP A 104 -1.77 2.54 -15.22
N ILE A 105 -1.55 3.00 -13.98
CA ILE A 105 -0.21 3.13 -13.39
C ILE A 105 0.33 1.81 -12.86
N HIS A 106 -0.55 0.90 -12.44
CA HIS A 106 -0.17 -0.39 -11.91
C HIS A 106 0.65 -1.20 -12.92
N THR A 107 1.72 -1.84 -12.43
CA THR A 107 2.58 -2.70 -13.24
C THR A 107 1.79 -3.80 -13.95
N LYS A 108 2.14 -4.06 -15.21
CA LYS A 108 1.59 -5.19 -15.99
C LYS A 108 2.38 -6.48 -15.77
N ARG A 109 3.56 -6.40 -15.14
CA ARG A 109 4.44 -7.53 -14.87
C ARG A 109 4.36 -7.90 -13.40
N ARG A 110 4.14 -9.17 -13.11
CA ARG A 110 4.15 -9.72 -11.75
C ARG A 110 5.44 -10.52 -11.55
N LEU A 111 6.07 -10.33 -10.40
CA LEU A 111 7.15 -11.21 -9.97
C LEU A 111 6.55 -12.46 -9.33
N THR A 112 7.22 -13.61 -9.47
CA THR A 112 6.81 -14.84 -8.80
C THR A 112 7.56 -14.99 -7.49
N TRP A 113 7.03 -15.83 -6.60
CA TRP A 113 7.81 -16.33 -5.47
C TRP A 113 9.07 -17.06 -6.00
N PRO A 114 10.26 -16.91 -5.39
CA PRO A 114 10.57 -16.09 -4.20
C PRO A 114 11.01 -14.66 -4.53
N ILE A 115 11.35 -14.38 -5.79
CA ILE A 115 11.99 -13.13 -6.24
C ILE A 115 11.16 -11.90 -5.86
N GLY A 116 9.83 -11.99 -6.00
CA GLY A 116 8.95 -10.87 -5.65
C GLY A 116 9.05 -10.46 -4.18
N VAL A 117 8.95 -11.44 -3.27
CA VAL A 117 9.07 -11.21 -1.81
C VAL A 117 10.46 -10.66 -1.48
N SER A 118 11.52 -11.24 -2.06
CA SER A 118 12.89 -10.75 -1.84
C SER A 118 13.05 -9.30 -2.29
N SER A 119 12.51 -8.92 -3.45
CA SER A 119 12.58 -7.54 -3.95
C SER A 119 11.82 -6.54 -3.06
N GLN A 120 10.64 -6.92 -2.54
CA GLN A 120 9.87 -6.09 -1.61
C GLN A 120 10.61 -5.89 -0.29
N LEU A 121 11.19 -6.94 0.28
CA LEU A 121 12.00 -6.84 1.50
C LEU A 121 13.26 -6.00 1.29
N SER A 122 13.96 -6.15 0.16
CA SER A 122 15.10 -5.31 -0.19
C SER A 122 14.73 -3.85 -0.34
N PHE A 123 13.59 -3.54 -0.97
CA PHE A 123 13.10 -2.18 -1.09
C PHE A 123 12.77 -1.55 0.27
N ILE A 124 12.06 -2.28 1.14
CA ILE A 124 11.78 -1.83 2.51
C ILE A 124 13.09 -1.56 3.27
N GLY A 125 14.04 -2.49 3.22
CA GLY A 125 15.34 -2.34 3.86
C GLY A 125 16.11 -1.11 3.36
N LEU A 126 16.09 -0.85 2.05
CA LEU A 126 16.70 0.33 1.46
C LEU A 126 16.05 1.63 1.97
N VAL A 127 14.72 1.70 2.01
CA VAL A 127 13.99 2.90 2.50
C VAL A 127 14.32 3.18 3.97
N VAL A 128 14.33 2.13 4.81
CA VAL A 128 14.71 2.23 6.22
C VAL A 128 16.15 2.72 6.37
N LEU A 129 17.08 2.17 5.60
CA LEU A 129 18.50 2.55 5.63
C LEU A 129 18.69 4.02 5.22
N VAL A 130 18.03 4.45 4.14
CA VAL A 130 18.10 5.84 3.67
C VAL A 130 17.54 6.79 4.73
N PHE A 131 16.41 6.45 5.35
CA PHE A 131 15.85 7.26 6.44
C PHE A 131 16.79 7.34 7.65
N ALA A 132 17.36 6.21 8.08
CA ALA A 132 18.31 6.17 9.18
C ALA A 132 19.55 7.03 8.90
N ALA A 133 20.09 6.95 7.68
CA ALA A 133 21.22 7.77 7.24
C ALA A 133 20.88 9.27 7.26
N MET A 134 19.71 9.66 6.73
CA MET A 134 19.25 11.05 6.77
C MET A 134 19.11 11.57 8.21
N ARG A 135 18.54 10.76 9.10
CA ARG A 135 18.43 11.13 10.53
C ARG A 135 19.79 11.35 11.18
N ALA A 136 20.76 10.47 10.90
CA ALA A 136 22.12 10.61 11.41
C ALA A 136 22.78 11.90 10.92
N ILE A 137 22.66 12.21 9.62
CA ILE A 137 23.20 13.45 9.02
C ILE A 137 22.59 14.70 9.66
N VAL A 138 21.27 14.73 9.85
CA VAL A 138 20.59 15.87 10.48
C VAL A 138 21.02 16.02 11.94
N SER A 139 21.14 14.92 12.69
CA SER A 139 21.59 14.98 14.08
C SER A 139 23.02 15.47 14.27
N THR A 140 23.92 15.14 13.34
CA THR A 140 25.32 15.62 13.37
C THR A 140 25.43 17.09 13.00
N SER A 141 24.60 17.54 12.05
CA SER A 141 24.55 18.96 11.63
C SER A 141 23.95 19.88 12.70
N ALA A 142 23.07 19.37 13.57
CA ALA A 142 22.48 20.15 14.66
C ALA A 142 23.38 20.24 15.91
N ALA A 143 24.45 19.46 15.98
CA ALA A 143 25.36 19.38 17.12
C ALA A 143 26.67 20.17 16.94
N GLY A 144 26.91 20.76 15.76
CA GLY A 144 28.05 21.62 15.46
C GLY A 144 27.63 23.06 15.24
#